data_AF-A0A9E4LLR3-F1
#
_entry.id   AF-A0A9E4LLR3-F1
#
_cell.length_a   1.000
_cell.length_b   1.000
_cell.length_c   1.000
_cell.angle_alpha   90.00
_cell.angle_beta   90.00
_cell.angle_gamma   90.00
#
_symmetry.space_group_name_H-M   'P 1'
#
loop_
_entity.id
_entity.type
_entity.pdbx_description
1 polymer ?
#
loop_
_entity_poly.entity_id
_entity_poly.type
_entity_poly.pdbx_seq_one_letter_code
_entity_poly.pdbx_strand_id
1 'polypeptide(L)'
;MTIPLALAVARRALLVAIVAVLVAIAALVAALLSGSGSDPPESADTSQAQADVAAARAEASEAAARAEAAAARAEDAVAAVLAAVTGAEEAALAAQEAAALAQEAAGMAFEASVRADMAGAKVAAAEEPLAEASDDTGAAATADDAAAPSTTVEDTEVDAVAVNEESEPAPADGPEDAPGDAPEDAPGDGSEPATEDPAVALPGEPYEFGPPAGAALAVVGVSHDSVLNVRDVPAGEIVARLDNVMNVGSEPVVYVRQPGSDDLIATLDLNRGVIATGNTRKLPTTIWHEIRMGDAVGWASSAFLSPLGATSDATAQIVAILGETPAAPTLAELGRIVAEAVASDEPPSRIVVSGAPTSGDLAEITVDVLGLPDDAVRGFRLHIFAQQESEPDPFTLKTVESTTICDTHRGVSEEGLCN
;
A
#
# COMPACT_ATOMS: atom_id res chain seq x y z
N MET A 1 -12.77 4.41 -7.82
CA MET A 1 -13.59 5.01 -8.90
C MET A 1 -12.71 6.06 -9.56
N THR A 2 -11.87 5.66 -10.52
CA THR A 2 -10.98 6.59 -11.22
C THR A 2 -11.84 7.56 -12.03
N ILE A 3 -11.65 8.86 -11.83
CA ILE A 3 -12.20 9.83 -12.77
C ILE A 3 -11.57 9.47 -14.12
N PRO A 4 -12.35 9.04 -15.12
CA PRO A 4 -11.78 8.57 -16.37
C PRO A 4 -10.93 9.70 -16.95
N LEU A 5 -9.73 9.38 -17.41
CA LEU A 5 -8.75 10.34 -17.95
C LEU A 5 -9.42 11.32 -18.96
N ALA A 6 -10.43 10.84 -19.68
CA ALA A 6 -11.28 11.62 -20.58
C ALA A 6 -12.00 12.81 -19.89
N LEU A 7 -12.54 12.62 -18.68
CA LEU A 7 -13.19 13.70 -17.92
C LEU A 7 -12.18 14.74 -17.42
N ALA A 8 -10.97 14.32 -17.06
CA ALA A 8 -9.89 15.23 -16.68
C ALA A 8 -9.43 16.10 -17.87
N VAL A 9 -9.31 15.50 -19.07
CA VAL A 9 -9.01 16.21 -20.31
C VAL A 9 -10.14 17.17 -20.68
N ALA A 10 -11.40 16.74 -20.61
CA ALA A 10 -12.57 17.59 -20.87
C ALA A 10 -12.65 18.79 -19.91
N ARG A 11 -12.39 18.59 -18.61
CA ARG A 11 -12.35 19.68 -17.62
C ARG A 11 -11.22 20.68 -17.88
N ARG A 12 -10.02 20.20 -18.26
CA ARG A 12 -8.91 21.10 -18.64
C ARG A 12 -9.24 21.90 -19.90
N ALA A 13 -9.82 21.28 -20.93
CA ALA A 13 -10.24 21.98 -22.14
C ALA A 13 -11.30 23.05 -21.85
N LEU A 14 -12.30 22.75 -21.00
CA LEU A 14 -13.31 23.70 -20.58
C LEU A 14 -12.72 24.88 -19.80
N LEU A 15 -11.78 24.62 -18.89
CA LEU A 15 -11.07 25.66 -18.14
C LEU A 15 -10.29 26.61 -19.07
N VAL A 16 -9.58 26.06 -20.06
CA VAL A 16 -8.85 26.88 -21.06
C VAL A 16 -9.82 27.77 -21.86
N ALA A 17 -10.98 27.23 -22.26
CA ALA A 17 -12.00 28.01 -22.97
C ALA A 17 -12.57 29.16 -22.10
N ILE A 18 -12.86 28.89 -20.82
CA ILE A 18 -13.34 29.91 -19.88
C ILE A 18 -12.31 31.02 -19.70
N VAL A 19 -11.04 30.67 -19.50
CA VAL A 19 -9.95 31.65 -19.35
C VAL A 19 -9.81 32.53 -20.60
N ALA A 20 -9.87 31.94 -21.80
CA ALA A 20 -9.79 32.71 -23.04
C ALA A 20 -10.94 33.73 -23.18
N VAL A 21 -12.17 33.35 -22.81
CA VAL A 21 -13.33 34.26 -22.81
C VAL A 21 -13.13 35.39 -21.81
N LEU A 22 -12.65 35.09 -20.60
CA LEU A 22 -12.41 36.12 -19.57
C LEU A 22 -11.34 37.13 -20.02
N VAL A 23 -10.27 36.68 -20.68
CA VAL A 23 -9.24 37.56 -21.26
C VAL A 23 -9.83 38.48 -22.33
N ALA A 24 -10.67 37.96 -23.22
CA ALA A 24 -11.34 38.76 -24.24
C ALA A 24 -12.29 39.82 -23.64
N ILE A 25 -13.04 39.46 -22.59
CA ILE A 25 -13.90 40.41 -21.85
C ILE A 25 -13.06 41.49 -21.19
N ALA A 26 -11.95 41.13 -20.54
CA ALA A 26 -11.07 42.09 -19.88
C ALA A 26 -10.47 43.10 -20.89
N ALA A 27 -10.04 42.63 -22.06
CA ALA A 27 -9.54 43.49 -23.13
C ALA A 27 -10.61 44.46 -23.65
N LEU A 28 -11.85 44.00 -23.83
CA LEU A 28 -12.97 44.85 -24.24
C LEU A 28 -13.28 45.93 -23.18
N VAL A 29 -13.29 45.56 -21.90
CA VAL A 29 -13.52 46.51 -20.79
C VAL A 29 -12.40 47.55 -20.73
N ALA A 30 -11.14 47.15 -20.89
CA ALA A 30 -10.00 48.08 -20.93
C ALA A 30 -10.11 49.08 -22.10
N ALA A 31 -10.53 48.62 -23.28
CA ALA A 31 -10.77 49.49 -24.44
C ALA A 31 -11.89 50.51 -24.18
N LEU A 32 -13.00 50.08 -23.57
CA LEU A 32 -14.13 50.97 -23.23
C LEU A 32 -13.76 52.01 -22.17
N LEU A 33 -12.94 51.66 -21.18
CA LEU A 33 -12.53 52.57 -20.11
C LEU A 33 -11.51 53.62 -20.59
N SER A 34 -10.67 53.27 -21.55
CA SER A 34 -9.62 54.17 -22.08
C SER A 34 -10.18 55.33 -22.93
N GLY A 35 -11.43 55.25 -23.38
CA GLY A 35 -12.08 56.26 -24.24
C GLY A 35 -12.75 57.44 -23.53
N SER A 36 -12.54 57.63 -22.22
CA SER A 36 -13.22 58.68 -21.44
C SER A 36 -12.47 60.03 -21.34
N GLY A 37 -11.31 60.16 -22.01
CA GLY A 37 -10.57 61.42 -22.14
C GLY A 37 -11.20 62.34 -23.19
N SER A 38 -11.39 63.61 -22.87
CA SER A 38 -12.25 64.59 -23.54
C SER A 38 -11.80 65.11 -24.93
N ASP A 39 -10.95 64.40 -25.67
CA ASP A 39 -10.59 64.72 -27.05
C ASP A 39 -11.18 63.67 -28.00
N PRO A 40 -11.96 64.05 -29.03
CA PRO A 40 -12.55 63.09 -29.96
C PRO A 40 -11.41 62.35 -30.70
N PRO A 41 -11.28 61.03 -30.54
CA PRO A 41 -10.23 60.29 -31.21
C PRO A 41 -10.46 60.36 -32.72
N GLU A 42 -9.38 60.56 -33.48
CA GLU A 42 -9.40 60.42 -34.93
C GLU A 42 -10.02 59.06 -35.30
N SER A 43 -11.01 59.06 -36.18
CA SER A 43 -11.87 57.91 -36.50
C SER A 43 -11.14 56.64 -37.00
N ALA A 44 -9.84 56.72 -37.29
CA ALA A 44 -9.02 55.61 -37.74
C ALA A 44 -8.78 54.54 -36.66
N ASP A 45 -8.76 54.91 -35.38
CA ASP A 45 -8.39 53.99 -34.29
C ASP A 45 -9.50 52.96 -33.99
N THR A 46 -10.76 53.37 -34.16
CA THR A 46 -11.92 52.50 -33.89
C THR A 46 -12.12 51.39 -34.92
N SER A 47 -11.75 51.60 -36.20
CA SER A 47 -11.89 50.56 -37.22
C SER A 47 -10.85 49.46 -37.06
N GLN A 48 -9.63 49.81 -36.64
CA GLN A 48 -8.58 48.83 -36.38
C GLN A 48 -8.94 47.96 -35.17
N ALA A 49 -9.40 48.57 -34.06
CA ALA A 49 -9.85 47.83 -32.90
C ALA A 49 -11.02 46.87 -33.22
N GLN A 50 -11.96 47.28 -34.08
CA GLN A 50 -13.05 46.39 -34.54
C GLN A 50 -12.53 45.22 -35.39
N ALA A 51 -11.54 45.46 -36.25
CA ALA A 51 -10.91 44.41 -37.05
C ALA A 51 -10.16 43.41 -36.16
N ASP A 52 -9.42 43.89 -35.16
CA ASP A 52 -8.67 43.04 -34.23
C ASP A 52 -9.61 42.18 -33.38
N VAL A 53 -10.73 42.75 -32.89
CA VAL A 53 -11.77 41.98 -32.18
C VAL A 53 -12.41 40.92 -33.08
N ALA A 54 -12.66 41.23 -34.35
CA ALA A 54 -13.21 40.28 -35.31
C ALA A 54 -12.22 39.13 -35.59
N ALA A 55 -10.93 39.43 -35.73
CA ALA A 55 -9.87 38.43 -35.91
C ALA A 55 -9.75 37.53 -34.67
N ALA A 56 -9.68 38.12 -33.47
CA ALA A 56 -9.64 37.35 -32.22
C ALA A 56 -10.87 36.44 -32.04
N ARG A 57 -12.05 36.91 -32.44
CA ARG A 57 -13.28 36.09 -32.41
C ARG A 57 -13.22 34.92 -33.40
N ALA A 58 -12.63 35.12 -34.57
CA ALA A 58 -12.45 34.05 -35.56
C ALA A 58 -11.46 32.99 -35.05
N GLU A 59 -10.32 33.41 -34.49
CA GLU A 59 -9.33 32.49 -33.89
C GLU A 59 -9.93 31.70 -32.71
N ALA A 60 -10.69 32.38 -31.84
CA ALA A 60 -11.39 31.71 -30.74
C ALA A 60 -12.42 30.68 -31.22
N SER A 61 -13.15 30.99 -32.29
CA SER A 61 -14.10 30.05 -32.91
C SER A 61 -13.40 28.83 -33.51
N GLU A 62 -12.24 29.01 -34.14
CA GLU A 62 -11.45 27.90 -34.69
C GLU A 62 -10.84 27.04 -33.58
N ALA A 63 -10.36 27.66 -32.51
CA ALA A 63 -9.87 26.94 -31.33
C ALA A 63 -10.98 26.12 -30.67
N ALA A 64 -12.20 26.65 -30.56
CA ALA A 64 -13.36 25.94 -30.05
C ALA A 64 -13.70 24.71 -30.93
N ALA A 65 -13.72 24.87 -32.26
CA ALA A 65 -13.97 23.77 -33.19
C ALA A 65 -12.89 22.67 -33.10
N ARG A 66 -11.62 23.04 -32.92
CA ARG A 66 -10.52 22.08 -32.70
C ARG A 66 -10.68 21.33 -31.37
N ALA A 67 -11.12 22.01 -30.31
CA ALA A 67 -11.39 21.39 -29.02
C ALA A 67 -12.56 20.40 -29.09
N GLU A 68 -13.65 20.76 -29.78
CA GLU A 68 -14.79 19.87 -30.00
C GLU A 68 -14.39 18.62 -30.80
N ALA A 69 -13.61 18.79 -31.87
CA ALA A 69 -13.08 17.67 -32.64
C ALA A 69 -12.12 16.77 -31.82
N ALA A 70 -11.35 17.36 -30.90
CA ALA A 70 -10.49 16.58 -30.00
C ALA A 70 -11.31 15.80 -28.97
N ALA A 71 -12.39 16.38 -28.44
CA ALA A 71 -13.32 15.70 -27.54
C ALA A 71 -13.99 14.50 -28.22
N ALA A 72 -14.48 14.66 -29.46
CA ALA A 72 -15.05 13.55 -30.22
C ALA A 72 -14.06 12.39 -30.43
N ARG A 73 -12.80 12.68 -30.78
CA ARG A 73 -11.76 11.65 -30.89
C ARG A 73 -11.45 10.96 -29.56
N ALA A 74 -11.55 11.67 -28.44
CA ALA A 74 -11.36 11.09 -27.13
C ALA A 74 -12.51 10.14 -26.77
N GLU A 75 -13.76 10.48 -27.12
CA GLU A 75 -14.92 9.59 -26.97
C GLU A 75 -14.77 8.30 -27.80
N ASP A 76 -14.35 8.43 -29.07
CA ASP A 76 -14.07 7.27 -29.94
C ASP A 76 -12.95 6.38 -29.35
N ALA A 77 -11.89 6.98 -28.80
CA ALA A 77 -10.80 6.25 -28.17
C ALA A 77 -11.26 5.51 -26.91
N VAL A 78 -12.10 6.12 -26.08
CA VAL A 78 -12.69 5.46 -24.90
C VAL A 78 -13.57 4.29 -25.31
N ALA A 79 -14.38 4.45 -26.36
CA ALA A 79 -15.20 3.36 -26.90
C ALA A 79 -14.33 2.19 -27.39
N ALA A 80 -13.21 2.47 -28.06
CA ALA A 80 -12.28 1.45 -28.51
C ALA A 80 -11.59 0.71 -27.33
N VAL A 81 -11.20 1.44 -26.28
CA VAL A 81 -10.63 0.83 -25.06
C VAL A 81 -11.65 -0.07 -24.35
N LEU A 82 -12.90 0.40 -24.20
CA LEU A 82 -13.96 -0.42 -23.60
C LEU A 82 -14.20 -1.71 -24.38
N ALA A 83 -14.25 -1.64 -25.72
CA ALA A 83 -14.38 -2.83 -26.56
C ALA A 83 -13.20 -3.80 -26.39
N ALA A 84 -11.97 -3.29 -26.25
CA ALA A 84 -10.78 -4.11 -26.00
C ALA A 84 -10.82 -4.79 -24.62
N VAL A 85 -11.27 -4.08 -23.58
CA VAL A 85 -11.43 -4.63 -22.22
C VAL A 85 -12.46 -5.76 -22.22
N THR A 86 -13.63 -5.55 -22.83
CA THR A 86 -14.65 -6.60 -22.94
C THR A 86 -14.11 -7.82 -23.69
N GLY A 87 -13.38 -7.63 -24.79
CA GLY A 87 -12.76 -8.74 -25.51
C GLY A 87 -11.71 -9.50 -24.68
N ALA A 88 -10.97 -8.81 -23.82
CA ALA A 88 -10.02 -9.45 -22.90
C ALA A 88 -10.73 -10.26 -21.80
N GLU A 89 -11.85 -9.76 -21.26
CA GLU A 89 -12.67 -10.49 -20.29
C GLU A 89 -13.27 -11.77 -20.88
N GLU A 90 -13.79 -11.71 -22.11
CA GLU A 90 -14.30 -12.89 -22.82
C GLU A 90 -13.19 -13.93 -23.07
N ALA A 91 -11.99 -13.48 -23.47
CA ALA A 91 -10.85 -14.36 -23.66
C ALA A 91 -10.38 -15.02 -22.35
N ALA A 92 -10.39 -14.27 -21.24
CA ALA A 92 -10.04 -14.79 -19.91
C ALA A 92 -11.05 -15.85 -19.44
N LEU A 93 -12.35 -15.62 -19.66
CA LEU A 93 -13.39 -16.59 -19.33
C LEU A 93 -13.23 -17.88 -20.16
N ALA A 94 -12.96 -17.76 -21.46
CA ALA A 94 -12.70 -18.91 -22.34
C ALA A 94 -11.45 -19.70 -21.89
N ALA A 95 -10.40 -19.02 -21.43
CA ALA A 95 -9.21 -19.66 -20.89
C ALA A 95 -9.50 -20.42 -19.59
N GLN A 96 -10.33 -19.88 -18.70
CA GLN A 96 -10.76 -20.57 -17.47
C GLN A 96 -11.59 -21.82 -17.78
N GLU A 97 -12.52 -21.75 -18.74
CA GLU A 97 -13.29 -22.92 -19.18
C GLU A 97 -12.39 -24.00 -19.77
N ALA A 98 -11.43 -23.63 -20.61
CA ALA A 98 -10.44 -24.56 -21.16
C ALA A 98 -9.58 -25.21 -20.07
N ALA A 99 -9.18 -24.46 -19.04
CA ALA A 99 -8.43 -24.98 -17.90
C ALA A 99 -9.26 -25.98 -17.07
N ALA A 100 -10.55 -25.70 -16.86
CA ALA A 100 -11.46 -26.61 -16.15
C ALA A 100 -11.63 -27.94 -16.91
N LEU A 101 -11.81 -27.89 -18.23
CA LEU A 101 -11.88 -29.09 -19.07
C LEU A 101 -10.58 -29.90 -19.04
N ALA A 102 -9.43 -29.23 -19.02
CA ALA A 102 -8.12 -29.89 -18.90
C ALA A 102 -7.95 -30.59 -17.54
N GLN A 103 -8.43 -29.99 -16.44
CA GLN A 103 -8.42 -30.60 -15.12
C GLN A 103 -9.33 -31.84 -15.05
N GLU A 104 -10.53 -31.78 -15.63
CA GLU A 104 -11.44 -32.92 -15.71
C GLU A 104 -10.81 -34.08 -16.51
N ALA A 105 -10.19 -33.78 -17.65
CA ALA A 105 -9.48 -34.77 -18.46
C ALA A 105 -8.30 -35.42 -17.71
N ALA A 106 -7.54 -34.63 -16.96
CA ALA A 106 -6.46 -35.14 -16.12
C ALA A 106 -6.98 -36.05 -14.99
N GLY A 107 -8.10 -35.69 -14.37
CA GLY A 107 -8.78 -36.53 -13.37
C GLY A 107 -9.20 -37.89 -13.94
N MET A 108 -9.85 -37.89 -15.12
CA MET A 108 -10.23 -39.13 -15.80
C MET A 108 -9.03 -40.00 -16.18
N ALA A 109 -7.92 -39.39 -16.63
CA ALA A 109 -6.69 -40.10 -16.96
C ALA A 109 -6.05 -40.75 -15.72
N PHE A 110 -6.04 -40.04 -14.60
CA PHE A 110 -5.56 -40.56 -13.32
C PHE A 110 -6.39 -41.76 -12.85
N GLU A 111 -7.72 -41.65 -12.87
CA GLU A 111 -8.61 -42.77 -12.51
C GLU A 111 -8.42 -44.00 -13.42
N ALA A 112 -8.20 -43.78 -14.72
CA ALA A 112 -7.90 -44.85 -15.66
C ALA A 112 -6.57 -45.54 -15.34
N SER A 113 -5.53 -44.79 -14.97
CA SER A 113 -4.22 -45.33 -14.54
C SER A 113 -4.37 -46.18 -13.29
N VAL A 114 -5.03 -45.67 -12.25
CA VAL A 114 -5.26 -46.42 -10.99
C VAL A 114 -6.02 -47.71 -11.24
N ARG A 115 -7.02 -47.69 -12.13
CA ARG A 115 -7.78 -48.89 -12.51
C ARG A 115 -6.90 -49.92 -13.24
N ALA A 116 -5.99 -49.47 -14.10
CA ALA A 116 -5.05 -50.35 -14.81
C ALA A 116 -4.07 -51.01 -13.84
N ASP A 117 -3.52 -50.26 -12.88
CA ASP A 117 -2.59 -50.76 -11.87
C ASP A 117 -3.25 -51.82 -10.97
N MET A 118 -4.50 -51.56 -10.54
CA MET A 118 -5.30 -52.51 -9.76
C MET A 118 -5.61 -53.80 -10.53
N ALA A 119 -5.85 -53.70 -11.84
CA ALA A 119 -6.07 -54.88 -12.69
C ALA A 119 -4.78 -55.69 -12.86
N GLY A 120 -3.63 -55.03 -13.04
CA GLY A 120 -2.32 -55.68 -13.11
C GLY A 120 -1.96 -56.44 -11.83
N ALA A 121 -2.17 -55.81 -10.66
CA ALA A 121 -1.94 -56.45 -9.36
C ALA A 121 -2.78 -57.72 -9.15
N LYS A 122 -4.02 -57.73 -9.65
CA LYS A 122 -4.90 -58.90 -9.55
C LYS A 122 -4.46 -60.08 -10.43
N VAL A 123 -3.82 -59.81 -11.57
CA VAL A 123 -3.25 -60.85 -12.45
C VAL A 123 -1.99 -61.42 -11.81
N ALA A 124 -1.11 -60.59 -11.27
CA ALA A 124 0.11 -61.03 -10.58
C ALA A 124 -0.21 -61.91 -9.35
N ALA A 125 -1.27 -61.59 -8.60
CA ALA A 125 -1.72 -62.40 -7.46
C ALA A 125 -2.33 -63.77 -7.86
N ALA A 126 -2.64 -64.00 -9.14
CA ALA A 126 -3.20 -65.25 -9.62
C ALA A 126 -2.14 -66.22 -10.20
N GLU A 127 -0.90 -65.76 -10.39
CA GLU A 127 0.21 -66.54 -10.97
C GLU A 127 1.30 -66.93 -9.97
N GLU A 128 1.02 -66.98 -8.66
CA GLU A 128 1.89 -67.70 -7.72
C GLU A 128 1.54 -69.20 -7.70
N PRO A 129 2.30 -70.08 -8.38
CA PRO A 129 2.24 -71.49 -8.08
C PRO A 129 2.80 -71.70 -6.67
N LEU A 130 2.05 -72.45 -5.86
CA LEU A 130 2.50 -73.10 -4.64
C LEU A 130 3.76 -73.92 -4.93
N ALA A 131 4.93 -73.30 -4.83
CA ALA A 131 6.21 -73.98 -4.79
C ALA A 131 6.55 -74.25 -3.34
N GLU A 132 6.55 -75.54 -3.01
CA GLU A 132 6.80 -76.10 -1.70
C GLU A 132 8.12 -75.64 -1.10
N ALA A 133 8.08 -75.48 0.22
CA ALA A 133 9.18 -75.14 1.08
C ALA A 133 10.37 -76.11 0.95
N SER A 134 11.56 -75.56 0.79
CA SER A 134 12.80 -76.22 1.21
C SER A 134 13.58 -75.26 2.12
N ASP A 135 13.57 -75.61 3.41
CA ASP A 135 14.63 -75.32 4.38
C ASP A 135 15.99 -75.56 3.72
N ASP A 136 16.84 -74.54 3.62
CA ASP A 136 18.28 -74.77 3.72
C ASP A 136 19.03 -73.56 4.29
N THR A 137 19.80 -73.93 5.30
CA THR A 137 20.78 -73.22 6.09
C THR A 137 21.87 -72.49 5.30
N GLY A 138 22.14 -71.26 5.73
CA GLY A 138 23.50 -70.86 6.09
C GLY A 138 24.36 -70.11 5.07
N ALA A 139 25.45 -69.61 5.63
CA ALA A 139 26.63 -68.97 5.02
C ALA A 139 26.65 -67.44 4.96
N ALA A 140 27.49 -66.93 5.86
CA ALA A 140 28.11 -65.61 5.87
C ALA A 140 28.93 -65.32 4.60
N ALA A 141 29.02 -64.02 4.24
CA ALA A 141 30.24 -63.35 3.74
C ALA A 141 29.90 -61.85 3.50
N THR A 142 30.51 -60.93 4.25
CA THR A 142 31.61 -60.02 3.86
C THR A 142 31.19 -58.70 3.20
N ALA A 143 31.48 -57.61 3.94
CA ALA A 143 32.16 -56.37 3.56
C ALA A 143 31.77 -55.62 2.27
N ASP A 144 31.34 -54.36 2.45
CA ASP A 144 31.79 -53.15 1.73
C ASP A 144 31.14 -51.96 2.48
N ASP A 145 31.83 -51.28 3.40
CA ASP A 145 32.79 -50.18 3.18
C ASP A 145 32.30 -49.13 2.16
N ALA A 146 31.52 -48.17 2.64
CA ALA A 146 31.19 -46.95 1.92
C ALA A 146 31.20 -45.75 2.89
N ALA A 147 32.41 -45.20 3.02
CA ALA A 147 32.75 -43.78 3.19
C ALA A 147 31.65 -42.83 3.71
N ALA A 148 31.79 -42.42 4.97
CA ALA A 148 31.22 -41.17 5.47
C ALA A 148 32.21 -40.02 5.22
N PRO A 149 31.78 -38.85 4.70
CA PRO A 149 32.62 -37.66 4.71
C PRO A 149 32.64 -37.05 6.11
N SER A 150 33.83 -37.02 6.71
CA SER A 150 34.14 -36.24 7.90
C SER A 150 34.40 -34.80 7.47
N THR A 151 33.55 -33.87 7.90
CA THR A 151 33.79 -32.44 7.73
C THR A 151 34.66 -31.95 8.88
N THR A 152 35.92 -31.67 8.56
CA THR A 152 36.89 -30.95 9.38
C THR A 152 36.35 -29.55 9.65
N VAL A 153 36.14 -29.22 10.92
CA VAL A 153 35.95 -27.85 11.39
C VAL A 153 37.35 -27.30 11.66
N GLU A 154 37.80 -26.36 10.84
CA GLU A 154 38.99 -25.57 11.13
C GLU A 154 38.65 -24.53 12.20
N ASP A 155 39.19 -24.74 13.39
CA ASP A 155 39.31 -23.74 14.45
C ASP A 155 40.07 -22.53 13.89
N THR A 156 39.35 -21.43 13.65
CA THR A 156 39.96 -20.13 13.39
C THR A 156 40.16 -19.43 14.73
N GLU A 157 41.41 -19.45 15.18
CA GLU A 157 41.97 -18.59 16.22
C GLU A 157 41.81 -17.12 15.77
N VAL A 158 40.89 -16.38 16.39
CA VAL A 158 40.77 -14.93 16.19
C VAL A 158 41.42 -14.22 17.37
N ASP A 159 42.49 -13.50 17.04
CA ASP A 159 43.29 -12.64 17.89
C ASP A 159 42.45 -11.66 18.73
N ALA A 160 42.79 -11.61 20.01
CA ALA A 160 42.25 -10.67 20.98
C ALA A 160 42.71 -9.24 20.65
N VAL A 161 41.77 -8.39 20.22
CA VAL A 161 41.99 -6.94 20.11
C VAL A 161 41.60 -6.25 21.41
N ALA A 162 42.52 -5.38 21.83
CA ALA A 162 42.58 -4.62 23.06
C ALA A 162 41.26 -3.96 23.51
N VAL A 163 40.98 -4.18 24.79
CA VAL A 163 40.05 -3.44 25.65
C VAL A 163 40.46 -1.96 25.65
N ASN A 164 39.56 -1.07 25.24
CA ASN A 164 39.67 0.36 25.47
C ASN A 164 38.72 0.72 26.62
N GLU A 165 39.28 0.81 27.82
CA GLU A 165 38.60 1.34 29.01
C GLU A 165 38.56 2.86 28.90
N GLU A 166 37.38 3.46 28.73
CA GLU A 166 37.24 4.90 29.00
C GLU A 166 35.85 5.26 29.55
N SER A 167 35.85 5.56 30.85
CA SER A 167 35.06 6.59 31.55
C SER A 167 33.55 6.36 31.80
N GLU A 168 33.27 5.80 32.99
CA GLU A 168 32.05 6.09 33.76
C GLU A 168 32.07 7.54 34.30
N PRO A 169 30.99 8.33 34.13
CA PRO A 169 30.75 9.48 34.99
C PRO A 169 29.84 9.07 36.18
N ALA A 170 30.27 9.49 37.35
CA ALA A 170 29.65 9.26 38.66
C ALA A 170 28.19 9.73 38.76
N PRO A 171 27.36 9.09 39.61
CA PRO A 171 26.04 9.61 39.96
C PRO A 171 26.17 10.80 40.92
N ALA A 172 25.46 11.88 40.62
CA ALA A 172 25.31 13.02 41.52
C ALA A 172 24.13 12.76 42.49
N ASP A 173 24.44 12.81 43.77
CA ASP A 173 23.53 12.77 44.91
C ASP A 173 22.60 14.00 45.01
N GLY A 174 21.32 13.74 45.31
CA GLY A 174 20.45 14.54 46.20
C GLY A 174 19.73 15.78 45.65
N PRO A 175 18.63 16.27 46.29
CA PRO A 175 18.22 15.98 47.66
C PRO A 175 16.76 15.48 47.86
N GLU A 176 16.56 14.99 49.08
CA GLU A 176 15.32 14.73 49.82
C GLU A 176 14.44 15.98 50.04
N ASP A 177 13.22 15.70 50.54
CA ASP A 177 12.22 16.59 51.19
C ASP A 177 11.07 17.16 50.34
N ALA A 178 9.87 16.58 50.47
CA ALA A 178 8.83 17.09 51.38
C ALA A 178 7.50 16.29 51.30
N PRO A 179 6.84 16.00 52.43
CA PRO A 179 5.47 15.47 52.48
C PRO A 179 4.45 16.62 52.43
N GLY A 180 3.61 16.65 51.39
CA GLY A 180 2.58 17.67 51.18
C GLY A 180 1.16 17.09 51.22
N ASP A 181 0.50 17.34 52.35
CA ASP A 181 -0.94 17.50 52.59
C ASP A 181 -1.97 16.65 51.82
N ALA A 182 -2.63 15.79 52.61
CA ALA A 182 -3.89 15.14 52.27
C ALA A 182 -5.03 16.18 52.16
N PRO A 183 -5.87 16.16 51.11
CA PRO A 183 -7.11 16.89 51.11
C PRO A 183 -8.20 16.10 51.86
N GLU A 184 -8.90 16.85 52.71
CA GLU A 184 -10.03 16.48 53.55
C GLU A 184 -11.20 15.89 52.75
N ASP A 185 -11.87 14.93 53.39
CA ASP A 185 -13.14 14.32 53.01
C ASP A 185 -14.21 15.37 52.67
N ALA A 186 -14.58 15.47 51.39
CA ALA A 186 -15.80 16.14 50.96
C ALA A 186 -17.01 15.19 51.13
N PRO A 187 -18.12 15.64 51.73
CA PRO A 187 -19.31 14.80 51.92
C PRO A 187 -19.97 14.49 50.58
N GLY A 188 -20.22 13.20 50.36
CA GLY A 188 -20.73 12.62 49.12
C GLY A 188 -21.97 13.34 48.58
N ASP A 189 -21.82 13.87 47.37
CA ASP A 189 -22.92 14.29 46.52
C ASP A 189 -23.59 13.04 45.95
N GLY A 190 -24.81 12.76 46.44
CA GLY A 190 -25.64 11.63 46.05
C GLY A 190 -26.21 11.81 44.66
N SER A 191 -25.34 11.84 43.64
CA SER A 191 -25.75 11.75 42.25
C SER A 191 -26.51 10.44 42.05
N GLU A 192 -27.81 10.58 41.83
CA GLU A 192 -28.74 9.53 41.45
C GLU A 192 -28.08 8.69 40.33
N PRO A 193 -28.00 7.35 40.46
CA PRO A 193 -27.31 6.53 39.48
C PRO A 193 -27.95 6.77 38.12
N ALA A 194 -27.19 7.40 37.22
CA ALA A 194 -27.59 7.56 35.84
C ALA A 194 -28.00 6.17 35.36
N THR A 195 -29.24 6.05 34.90
CA THR A 195 -29.72 4.81 34.29
C THR A 195 -28.86 4.60 33.05
N GLU A 196 -27.85 3.75 33.17
CA GLU A 196 -26.96 3.41 32.06
C GLU A 196 -27.85 2.83 30.96
N ASP A 197 -27.94 3.55 29.84
CA ASP A 197 -28.56 3.02 28.63
C ASP A 197 -27.91 1.65 28.36
N PRO A 198 -28.72 0.60 28.04
CA PRO A 198 -28.19 -0.73 27.84
C PRO A 198 -27.09 -0.68 26.79
N ALA A 199 -25.86 -0.97 27.21
CA ALA A 199 -24.70 -0.92 26.35
C ALA A 199 -25.00 -1.72 25.06
N VAL A 200 -24.92 -1.05 23.92
CA VAL A 200 -25.14 -1.70 22.62
C VAL A 200 -24.15 -2.85 22.52
N ALA A 201 -24.67 -4.08 22.37
CA ALA A 201 -23.84 -5.27 22.27
C ALA A 201 -23.01 -5.21 20.98
N LEU A 202 -21.72 -4.86 21.12
CA LEU A 202 -20.79 -4.81 20.00
C LEU A 202 -20.48 -6.23 19.48
N PRO A 203 -20.40 -6.44 18.15
CA PRO A 203 -19.96 -7.70 17.58
C PRO A 203 -18.56 -8.12 18.05
N GLY A 204 -18.40 -9.42 18.31
CA GLY A 204 -17.13 -10.01 18.75
C GLY A 204 -16.84 -9.86 20.24
N GLU A 205 -15.88 -10.66 20.69
CA GLU A 205 -15.42 -10.64 22.08
C GLU A 205 -14.40 -9.51 22.28
N PRO A 206 -14.43 -8.80 23.43
CA PRO A 206 -13.31 -7.94 23.81
C PRO A 206 -12.00 -8.72 23.72
N TYR A 207 -10.97 -8.08 23.16
CA TYR A 207 -9.67 -8.72 23.00
C TYR A 207 -8.59 -7.85 23.64
N GLU A 208 -7.82 -8.44 24.54
CA GLU A 208 -6.82 -7.72 25.35
C GLU A 208 -5.52 -7.42 24.58
N PHE A 209 -5.27 -8.16 23.49
CA PHE A 209 -4.10 -7.96 22.65
C PHE A 209 -4.44 -6.95 21.54
N GLY A 210 -4.05 -5.70 21.77
CA GLY A 210 -4.22 -4.62 20.82
C GLY A 210 -3.37 -3.42 21.19
N PRO A 211 -3.26 -2.43 20.29
CA PRO A 211 -2.49 -1.23 20.55
C PRO A 211 -3.09 -0.45 21.73
N PRO A 212 -2.26 0.12 22.62
CA PRO A 212 -2.76 0.90 23.75
C PRO A 212 -3.46 2.17 23.27
N ALA A 213 -4.34 2.71 24.10
CA ALA A 213 -5.00 3.98 23.82
C ALA A 213 -3.97 5.09 23.58
N GLY A 214 -4.15 5.85 22.50
CA GLY A 214 -3.23 6.92 22.09
C GLY A 214 -2.10 6.48 21.16
N ALA A 215 -1.92 5.17 20.92
CA ALA A 215 -0.91 4.70 19.97
C ALA A 215 -1.23 5.16 18.54
N ALA A 216 -0.22 5.66 17.84
CA ALA A 216 -0.30 5.99 16.41
C ALA A 216 -0.16 4.72 15.56
N LEU A 217 -1.05 4.56 14.58
CA LEU A 217 -1.09 3.42 13.68
C LEU A 217 -1.08 3.91 12.23
N ALA A 218 -0.11 3.48 11.44
CA ALA A 218 -0.12 3.68 10.01
C ALA A 218 -1.11 2.74 9.31
N VAL A 219 -1.64 3.19 8.17
CA VAL A 219 -2.40 2.35 7.24
C VAL A 219 -1.40 1.57 6.39
N VAL A 220 -1.40 0.24 6.48
CA VAL A 220 -0.43 -0.64 5.81
C VAL A 220 -1.09 -1.68 4.93
N GLY A 221 -0.43 -2.06 3.83
CA GLY A 221 -0.90 -3.11 2.93
C GLY A 221 -2.18 -2.79 2.16
N VAL A 222 -2.54 -1.51 2.10
CA VAL A 222 -3.62 -0.98 1.26
C VAL A 222 -2.96 -0.35 0.04
N SER A 223 -3.32 -0.81 -1.15
CA SER A 223 -2.80 -0.25 -2.40
C SER A 223 -3.21 1.22 -2.53
N HIS A 224 -2.37 2.05 -3.16
CA HIS A 224 -2.64 3.48 -3.36
C HIS A 224 -3.94 3.79 -4.12
N ASP A 225 -4.46 2.84 -4.89
CA ASP A 225 -5.72 2.93 -5.64
C ASP A 225 -6.90 2.24 -4.93
N SER A 226 -6.65 1.73 -3.73
CA SER A 226 -7.61 1.04 -2.87
C SER A 226 -8.02 1.92 -1.69
N VAL A 227 -9.08 1.49 -1.00
CA VAL A 227 -9.66 2.23 0.11
C VAL A 227 -9.76 1.33 1.33
N LEU A 228 -9.38 1.83 2.50
CA LEU A 228 -9.66 1.17 3.77
C LEU A 228 -10.99 1.68 4.31
N ASN A 229 -11.94 0.76 4.49
CA ASN A 229 -13.25 1.08 5.04
C ASN A 229 -13.19 1.07 6.57
N VAL A 230 -13.63 2.15 7.19
CA VAL A 230 -13.83 2.26 8.63
C VAL A 230 -15.32 2.16 8.93
N ARG A 231 -15.66 1.40 9.97
CA ARG A 231 -17.03 0.99 10.28
C ARG A 231 -17.52 1.51 11.63
N ASP A 232 -18.82 1.65 11.81
CA ASP A 232 -19.43 2.08 13.09
C ASP A 232 -19.19 1.06 14.22
N VAL A 233 -19.24 -0.22 13.89
CA VAL A 233 -18.92 -1.37 14.74
C VAL A 233 -18.09 -2.38 13.94
N PRO A 234 -17.42 -3.36 14.57
CA PRO A 234 -16.72 -4.41 13.83
C PRO A 234 -17.62 -5.09 12.80
N ALA A 235 -17.18 -5.07 11.53
CA ALA A 235 -17.95 -5.57 10.38
C ALA A 235 -19.34 -4.92 10.15
N GLY A 236 -19.61 -3.75 10.74
CA GLY A 236 -20.86 -2.98 10.61
C GLY A 236 -20.96 -2.12 9.35
N GLU A 237 -21.69 -1.00 9.42
CA GLU A 237 -21.84 -0.03 8.33
C GLU A 237 -20.56 0.81 8.15
N ILE A 238 -20.25 1.25 6.93
CA ILE A 238 -19.09 2.10 6.65
C ILE A 238 -19.40 3.53 7.08
N VAL A 239 -18.58 4.10 7.96
CA VAL A 239 -18.70 5.48 8.45
C VAL A 239 -17.63 6.42 7.91
N ALA A 240 -16.52 5.87 7.41
CA ALA A 240 -15.50 6.62 6.70
C ALA A 240 -14.72 5.73 5.73
N ARG A 241 -14.05 6.37 4.75
CA ARG A 241 -13.10 5.73 3.83
C ARG A 241 -11.74 6.41 3.95
N LEU A 242 -10.68 5.61 3.94
CA LEU A 242 -9.31 6.08 4.02
C LEU A 242 -8.64 5.79 2.69
N ASP A 243 -8.28 6.84 1.99
CA ASP A 243 -7.65 6.78 0.68
C ASP A 243 -6.19 7.24 0.83
N ASN A 244 -5.24 6.41 0.40
CA ASN A 244 -3.84 6.81 0.36
C ASN A 244 -3.63 7.71 -0.86
N VAL A 245 -3.27 8.98 -0.65
CA VAL A 245 -3.06 9.95 -1.72
C VAL A 245 -1.65 10.52 -1.66
N MET A 246 -0.91 10.34 -2.75
CA MET A 246 0.34 11.03 -2.98
C MET A 246 0.05 12.32 -3.74
N ASN A 247 0.23 13.47 -3.08
CA ASN A 247 0.23 14.75 -3.78
C ASN A 247 1.66 15.04 -4.25
N VAL A 248 1.82 15.39 -5.52
CA VAL A 248 3.13 15.77 -6.08
C VAL A 248 3.71 16.94 -5.29
N GLY A 249 4.88 16.74 -4.67
CA GLY A 249 5.57 17.76 -3.89
C GLY A 249 5.05 17.95 -2.45
N SER A 250 4.26 17.02 -1.93
CA SER A 250 3.90 17.00 -0.51
C SER A 250 4.16 15.62 0.09
N GLU A 251 4.34 15.59 1.41
CA GLU A 251 4.43 14.34 2.15
C GLU A 251 3.22 13.44 1.87
N PRO A 252 3.41 12.10 1.87
CA PRO A 252 2.33 11.16 1.68
C PRO A 252 1.22 11.37 2.72
N VAL A 253 -0.04 11.46 2.28
CA VAL A 253 -1.19 11.68 3.16
C VAL A 253 -2.28 10.62 2.97
N VAL A 254 -3.04 10.36 4.04
CA VAL A 254 -4.27 9.58 4.00
C VAL A 254 -5.45 10.53 4.10
N TYR A 255 -6.33 10.51 3.11
CA TYR A 255 -7.57 11.27 3.15
C TYR A 255 -8.67 10.46 3.82
N VAL A 256 -9.30 11.06 4.81
CA VAL A 256 -10.49 10.51 5.48
C VAL A 256 -11.70 11.12 4.79
N ARG A 257 -12.53 10.31 4.14
CA ARG A 257 -13.71 10.77 3.39
C ARG A 257 -15.01 10.21 3.94
N GLN A 258 -16.09 10.94 3.67
CA GLN A 258 -17.43 10.45 3.96
C GLN A 258 -17.78 9.19 3.12
N PRO A 259 -18.60 8.28 3.65
CA PRO A 259 -19.09 7.13 2.90
C PRO A 259 -19.89 7.57 1.68
N GLY A 260 -19.54 7.06 0.49
CA GLY A 260 -20.27 7.35 -0.75
C GLY A 260 -20.11 8.78 -1.29
N SER A 261 -19.27 9.63 -0.67
CA SER A 261 -18.97 10.98 -1.14
C SER A 261 -17.47 11.21 -1.27
N ASP A 262 -17.07 12.17 -2.10
CA ASP A 262 -15.69 12.66 -2.18
C ASP A 262 -15.39 13.74 -1.13
N ASP A 263 -16.35 14.07 -0.27
CA ASP A 263 -16.17 15.07 0.79
C ASP A 263 -15.10 14.62 1.81
N LEU A 264 -14.12 15.50 2.01
CA LEU A 264 -13.00 15.29 2.92
C LEU A 264 -13.41 15.64 4.36
N ILE A 265 -13.23 14.70 5.28
CA ILE A 265 -13.40 14.88 6.72
C ILE A 265 -12.09 15.37 7.35
N ALA A 266 -10.99 14.70 7.03
CA ALA A 266 -9.67 14.99 7.60
C ALA A 266 -8.55 14.54 6.64
N THR A 267 -7.35 15.08 6.88
CA THR A 267 -6.10 14.63 6.25
C THR A 267 -5.18 14.12 7.34
N LEU A 268 -4.65 12.93 7.16
CA LEU A 268 -3.73 12.28 8.09
C LEU A 268 -2.37 12.12 7.42
N ASP A 269 -1.33 12.11 8.23
CA ASP A 269 0.03 11.75 7.80
C ASP A 269 0.10 10.23 7.53
N LEU A 270 0.73 9.78 6.44
CA LEU A 270 0.77 8.34 6.10
C LEU A 270 1.57 7.50 7.12
N ASN A 271 2.55 8.09 7.79
CA ASN A 271 3.43 7.41 8.74
C ASN A 271 2.83 7.37 10.15
N ARG A 272 2.04 8.37 10.53
CA ARG A 272 1.34 8.39 11.83
C ARG A 272 -0.09 7.87 11.76
N GLY A 273 -0.74 8.01 10.62
CA GLY A 273 -2.08 7.53 10.31
C GLY A 273 -3.13 7.91 11.34
N VAL A 274 -3.68 6.90 12.01
CA VAL A 274 -4.84 6.96 12.89
C VAL A 274 -4.42 6.72 14.34
N ILE A 275 -5.24 7.14 15.31
CA ILE A 275 -4.95 6.94 16.74
C ILE A 275 -5.81 5.82 17.31
N ALA A 276 -5.21 4.81 17.91
CA ALA A 276 -5.93 3.76 18.61
C ALA A 276 -6.67 4.31 19.84
N THR A 277 -7.91 3.88 20.07
CA THR A 277 -8.64 4.22 21.30
C THR A 277 -8.35 3.25 22.46
N GLY A 278 -7.66 2.15 22.18
CA GLY A 278 -7.43 1.04 23.12
C GLY A 278 -8.50 -0.06 23.07
N ASN A 279 -9.62 0.17 22.38
CA ASN A 279 -10.66 -0.84 22.24
C ASN A 279 -10.35 -1.78 21.07
N THR A 280 -10.29 -3.08 21.37
CA THR A 280 -10.07 -4.14 20.36
C THR A 280 -11.13 -5.23 20.49
N ARG A 281 -11.59 -5.74 19.35
CA ARG A 281 -12.60 -6.79 19.24
C ARG A 281 -12.08 -7.93 18.39
N LYS A 282 -12.23 -9.16 18.88
CA LYS A 282 -11.93 -10.38 18.13
C LYS A 282 -13.22 -10.99 17.61
N LEU A 283 -13.30 -11.10 16.29
CA LEU A 283 -14.29 -11.89 15.57
C LEU A 283 -13.68 -13.26 15.24
N PRO A 284 -14.47 -14.25 14.79
CA PRO A 284 -13.95 -15.60 14.51
C PRO A 284 -12.74 -15.67 13.57
N THR A 285 -12.62 -14.71 12.64
CA THR A 285 -11.58 -14.70 11.60
C THR A 285 -10.76 -13.42 11.53
N THR A 286 -11.13 -12.38 12.30
CA THR A 286 -10.52 -11.05 12.18
C THR A 286 -10.44 -10.34 13.52
N ILE A 287 -9.42 -9.52 13.69
CA ILE A 287 -9.28 -8.61 14.83
C ILE A 287 -9.52 -7.19 14.32
N TRP A 288 -10.27 -6.41 15.08
CA TRP A 288 -10.67 -5.04 14.76
C TRP A 288 -10.21 -4.10 15.87
N HIS A 289 -9.62 -2.98 15.48
CA HIS A 289 -9.25 -1.90 16.39
C HIS A 289 -10.20 -0.73 16.18
N GLU A 290 -10.66 -0.15 17.28
CA GLU A 290 -11.31 1.16 17.24
C GLU A 290 -10.23 2.24 17.15
N ILE A 291 -10.44 3.15 16.21
CA ILE A 291 -9.50 4.18 15.83
C ILE A 291 -10.19 5.54 15.75
N ARG A 292 -9.41 6.58 16.02
CA ARG A 292 -9.78 7.99 15.87
C ARG A 292 -9.05 8.60 14.67
N MET A 293 -9.77 9.38 13.88
CA MET A 293 -9.32 9.98 12.62
C MET A 293 -9.83 11.42 12.57
N GLY A 294 -9.06 12.34 13.16
CA GLY A 294 -9.59 13.67 13.47
C GLY A 294 -10.73 13.56 14.49
N ASP A 295 -11.89 14.13 14.15
CA ASP A 295 -13.08 14.09 15.01
C ASP A 295 -13.95 12.83 14.82
N ALA A 296 -13.62 11.98 13.84
CA ALA A 296 -14.33 10.74 13.58
C ALA A 296 -13.75 9.57 14.39
N VAL A 297 -14.62 8.65 14.82
CA VAL A 297 -14.26 7.38 15.48
C VAL A 297 -14.93 6.24 14.74
N GLY A 298 -14.22 5.11 14.59
CA GLY A 298 -14.78 3.90 14.04
C GLY A 298 -13.82 2.72 14.11
N TRP A 299 -14.19 1.60 13.50
CA TRP A 299 -13.51 0.32 13.57
C TRP A 299 -12.87 -0.05 12.24
N ALA A 300 -11.61 -0.43 12.27
CA ALA A 300 -10.88 -0.97 11.11
C ALA A 300 -10.21 -2.30 11.46
N SER A 301 -9.98 -3.11 10.43
CA SER A 301 -9.29 -4.38 10.60
C SER A 301 -7.82 -4.15 10.96
N SER A 302 -7.34 -4.85 11.99
CA SER A 302 -5.91 -4.96 12.35
C SER A 302 -5.02 -5.39 11.16
N ALA A 303 -5.59 -6.09 10.18
CA ALA A 303 -4.87 -6.49 8.97
C ALA A 303 -4.36 -5.32 8.12
N PHE A 304 -4.83 -4.08 8.35
CA PHE A 304 -4.42 -2.89 7.61
C PHE A 304 -3.91 -1.76 8.50
N LEU A 305 -3.69 -2.05 9.78
CA LEU A 305 -3.19 -1.08 10.75
C LEU A 305 -1.94 -1.64 11.41
N SER A 306 -0.94 -0.80 11.64
CA SER A 306 0.27 -1.20 12.35
C SER A 306 1.04 0.03 12.83
N PRO A 307 1.64 -0.01 14.02
CA PRO A 307 2.58 1.02 14.41
C PRO A 307 3.89 0.87 13.61
N LEU A 308 4.48 2.00 13.24
CA LEU A 308 5.76 2.03 12.54
C LEU A 308 6.91 2.15 13.54
N GLY A 309 7.95 1.37 13.31
CA GLY A 309 9.21 1.43 14.04
C GLY A 309 10.18 2.46 13.44
N ALA A 310 11.47 2.27 13.70
CA ALA A 310 12.54 3.10 13.19
C ALA A 310 12.67 2.99 11.65
N THR A 311 13.11 4.09 11.05
CA THR A 311 13.50 4.17 9.63
C THR A 311 15.01 4.10 9.52
N SER A 312 15.53 3.31 8.58
CA SER A 312 16.95 3.19 8.28
C SER A 312 17.20 3.22 6.77
N ASP A 313 18.43 3.60 6.37
CA ASP A 313 18.86 3.51 4.98
C ASP A 313 19.20 2.05 4.63
N ALA A 314 18.45 1.48 3.69
CA ALA A 314 18.60 0.10 3.22
C ALA A 314 19.31 0.01 1.86
N THR A 315 19.77 1.13 1.29
CA THR A 315 20.29 1.21 -0.09
C THR A 315 21.45 0.25 -0.33
N ALA A 316 22.47 0.27 0.53
CA ALA A 316 23.65 -0.57 0.37
C ALA A 316 23.32 -2.06 0.52
N GLN A 317 22.40 -2.41 1.42
CA GLN A 317 21.94 -3.79 1.61
C GLN A 317 21.22 -4.30 0.36
N ILE A 318 20.29 -3.52 -0.20
CA ILE A 318 19.57 -3.86 -1.44
C ILE A 318 20.54 -4.09 -2.60
N VAL A 319 21.49 -3.17 -2.81
CA VAL A 319 22.49 -3.28 -3.89
C VAL A 319 23.39 -4.50 -3.68
N ALA A 320 23.76 -4.83 -2.44
CA ALA A 320 24.54 -6.02 -2.14
C ALA A 320 23.78 -7.32 -2.44
N ILE A 321 22.48 -7.37 -2.14
CA ILE A 321 21.61 -8.53 -2.43
C ILE A 321 21.44 -8.73 -3.94
N LEU A 322 21.21 -7.64 -4.68
CA LEU A 322 20.97 -7.69 -6.13
C LEU A 322 22.26 -7.79 -6.96
N GLY A 323 23.42 -7.47 -6.37
CA GLY A 323 24.73 -7.50 -7.01
C GLY A 323 25.06 -6.28 -7.87
N GLU A 324 24.07 -5.43 -8.18
CA GLU A 324 24.24 -4.17 -8.89
C GLU A 324 23.15 -3.16 -8.49
N THR A 325 23.28 -1.91 -8.93
CA THR A 325 22.22 -0.90 -8.73
C THR A 325 21.04 -1.21 -9.65
N PRO A 326 19.85 -1.53 -9.12
CA PRO A 326 18.72 -1.92 -9.94
C PRO A 326 18.22 -0.73 -10.79
N ALA A 327 17.78 -1.06 -12.00
CA ALA A 327 17.11 -0.14 -12.90
C ALA A 327 15.90 -0.81 -13.55
N ALA A 328 14.86 -0.05 -13.85
CA ALA A 328 13.66 -0.57 -14.51
C ALA A 328 12.97 0.47 -15.42
N PRO A 329 12.23 0.04 -16.46
CA PRO A 329 11.47 0.93 -17.34
C PRO A 329 10.44 1.81 -16.62
N THR A 330 9.90 1.36 -15.49
CA THR A 330 8.90 2.11 -14.71
C THR A 330 9.25 2.13 -13.24
N LEU A 331 8.81 3.17 -12.52
CA LEU A 331 9.04 3.28 -11.09
C LEU A 331 8.34 2.17 -10.29
N ALA A 332 7.17 1.70 -10.76
CA ALA A 332 6.46 0.58 -10.14
C ALA A 332 7.24 -0.74 -10.28
N GLU A 333 7.86 -0.97 -11.44
CA GLU A 333 8.69 -2.15 -11.66
C GLU A 333 9.99 -2.09 -10.85
N LEU A 334 10.62 -0.91 -10.76
CA LEU A 334 11.78 -0.70 -9.87
C LEU A 334 11.39 -0.95 -8.41
N GLY A 335 10.25 -0.41 -7.98
CA GLY A 335 9.71 -0.62 -6.63
C GLY A 335 9.50 -2.09 -6.29
N ARG A 336 9.00 -2.87 -7.26
CA ARG A 336 8.84 -4.32 -7.12
C ARG A 336 10.18 -5.05 -7.00
N ILE A 337 11.17 -4.73 -7.83
CA ILE A 337 12.52 -5.35 -7.78
C ILE A 337 13.16 -5.13 -6.40
N VAL A 338 13.07 -3.89 -5.89
CA VAL A 338 13.60 -3.54 -4.56
C VAL A 338 12.83 -4.26 -3.45
N ALA A 339 11.50 -4.35 -3.55
CA ALA A 339 10.68 -5.06 -2.58
C ALA A 339 10.91 -6.57 -2.56
N GLU A 340 11.10 -7.20 -3.72
CA GLU A 340 11.43 -8.62 -3.85
C GLU A 340 12.78 -8.95 -3.18
N ALA A 341 13.74 -8.02 -3.14
CA ALA A 341 15.02 -8.21 -2.48
C ALA A 341 14.94 -8.33 -0.95
N VAL A 342 13.85 -7.85 -0.32
CA VAL A 342 13.62 -7.95 1.14
C VAL A 342 12.41 -8.82 1.49
N ALA A 343 11.74 -9.39 0.50
CA ALA A 343 10.62 -10.28 0.69
C ALA A 343 11.08 -11.63 1.27
N SER A 344 10.25 -12.22 2.10
CA SER A 344 10.40 -13.59 2.59
C SER A 344 9.64 -14.56 1.68
N ASP A 345 10.22 -15.74 1.43
CA ASP A 345 9.54 -16.86 0.76
C ASP A 345 8.70 -17.69 1.75
N GLU A 346 9.11 -17.75 3.03
CA GLU A 346 8.46 -18.56 4.06
C GLU A 346 8.35 -17.81 5.41
N PRO A 347 7.16 -17.26 5.75
CA PRO A 347 5.96 -17.21 4.92
C PRO A 347 6.14 -16.29 3.70
N PRO A 348 5.36 -16.50 2.63
CA PRO A 348 5.45 -15.65 1.44
C PRO A 348 4.99 -14.24 1.76
N SER A 349 5.87 -13.27 1.51
CA SER A 349 5.56 -11.86 1.70
C SER A 349 4.58 -11.34 0.66
N ARG A 350 3.68 -10.46 1.09
CA ARG A 350 2.76 -9.70 0.25
C ARG A 350 3.35 -8.32 -0.01
N ILE A 351 3.64 -8.04 -1.27
CA ILE A 351 4.16 -6.74 -1.74
C ILE A 351 2.99 -5.88 -2.23
N VAL A 352 2.85 -4.66 -1.69
CA VAL A 352 1.76 -3.73 -2.02
C VAL A 352 2.33 -2.34 -2.29
N VAL A 353 2.00 -1.74 -3.43
CA VAL A 353 2.32 -0.33 -3.72
C VAL A 353 1.36 0.57 -2.94
N SER A 354 1.80 1.04 -1.77
CA SER A 354 0.98 1.79 -0.81
C SER A 354 0.91 3.29 -1.15
N GLY A 355 1.90 3.83 -1.85
CA GLY A 355 1.93 5.20 -2.37
C GLY A 355 2.04 5.23 -3.89
N ALA A 356 1.24 6.09 -4.54
CA ALA A 356 1.29 6.28 -5.98
C ALA A 356 2.69 6.78 -6.43
N PRO A 357 3.23 6.29 -7.55
CA PRO A 357 4.46 6.84 -8.14
C PRO A 357 4.35 8.34 -8.37
N THR A 358 5.36 9.10 -7.94
CA THR A 358 5.46 10.54 -8.22
C THR A 358 6.75 10.86 -8.96
N SER A 359 6.73 11.93 -9.76
CA SER A 359 7.90 12.44 -10.47
C SER A 359 8.22 13.83 -9.96
N GLY A 360 9.46 14.03 -9.51
CA GLY A 360 10.03 15.33 -9.12
C GLY A 360 11.51 15.37 -9.49
N ASP A 361 12.33 16.07 -8.69
CA ASP A 361 13.80 16.02 -8.83
C ASP A 361 14.33 14.58 -8.66
N LEU A 362 13.66 13.83 -7.78
CA LEU A 362 13.71 12.37 -7.72
C LEU A 362 12.30 11.84 -7.92
N ALA A 363 12.19 10.67 -8.55
CA ALA A 363 10.96 9.93 -8.64
C ALA A 363 10.80 9.08 -7.37
N GLU A 364 9.60 9.02 -6.82
CA GLU A 364 9.34 8.40 -5.52
C GLU A 364 8.20 7.40 -5.57
N ILE A 365 8.35 6.28 -4.87
CA ILE A 365 7.31 5.26 -4.67
C ILE A 365 7.40 4.68 -3.27
N THR A 366 6.24 4.39 -2.67
CA THR A 366 6.15 3.70 -1.38
C THR A 366 5.60 2.29 -1.57
N VAL A 367 6.30 1.30 -1.04
CA VAL A 367 5.93 -0.12 -1.15
C VAL A 367 5.94 -0.76 0.23
N ASP A 368 4.85 -1.41 0.61
CA ASP A 368 4.76 -2.21 1.84
C ASP A 368 5.05 -3.68 1.51
N VAL A 369 6.01 -4.28 2.21
CA VAL A 369 6.37 -5.70 2.16
C VAL A 369 5.93 -6.33 3.49
N LEU A 370 4.87 -7.14 3.46
CA LEU A 370 4.23 -7.67 4.66
C LEU A 370 4.32 -9.20 4.74
N GLY A 371 4.41 -9.77 5.93
CA GLY A 371 4.48 -11.23 6.12
C GLY A 371 5.92 -11.72 6.19
N LEU A 372 6.67 -11.17 7.14
CA LEU A 372 7.98 -11.69 7.53
C LEU A 372 7.81 -12.78 8.61
N PRO A 373 8.81 -13.66 8.78
CA PRO A 373 8.73 -14.76 9.74
C PRO A 373 8.87 -14.33 11.22
N ASP A 374 9.31 -13.09 11.46
CA ASP A 374 9.47 -12.52 12.79
C ASP A 374 8.10 -12.07 13.35
N ASP A 375 7.79 -12.46 14.58
CA ASP A 375 6.49 -12.19 15.21
C ASP A 375 6.40 -10.82 15.90
N ALA A 376 7.53 -10.10 15.99
CA ALA A 376 7.61 -8.68 16.32
C ALA A 376 7.54 -7.80 15.08
N VAL A 377 8.19 -8.24 13.99
CA VAL A 377 8.26 -7.49 12.74
C VAL A 377 7.28 -8.04 11.72
N ARG A 378 6.20 -7.29 11.50
CA ARG A 378 5.18 -7.64 10.51
C ARG A 378 5.66 -7.44 9.06
N GLY A 379 6.58 -6.52 8.83
CA GLY A 379 7.02 -6.16 7.48
C GLY A 379 7.93 -4.94 7.41
N PHE A 380 8.12 -4.42 6.20
CA PHE A 380 8.82 -3.17 5.92
C PHE A 380 7.97 -2.26 5.02
N ARG A 381 8.06 -0.95 5.25
CA ARG A 381 7.63 0.07 4.32
C ARG A 381 8.88 0.67 3.67
N LEU A 382 8.99 0.52 2.37
CA LEU A 382 10.10 1.00 1.57
C LEU A 382 9.68 2.31 0.90
N HIS A 383 10.36 3.40 1.20
CA HIS A 383 10.29 4.65 0.43
C HIS A 383 11.48 4.70 -0.51
N ILE A 384 11.19 4.55 -1.80
CA ILE A 384 12.19 4.32 -2.84
C ILE A 384 12.31 5.57 -3.67
N PHE A 385 13.53 6.07 -3.78
CA PHE A 385 13.87 7.24 -4.57
C PHE A 385 14.71 6.80 -5.77
N ALA A 386 14.31 7.26 -6.95
CA ALA A 386 14.95 6.92 -8.22
C ALA A 386 15.20 8.15 -9.07
N GLN A 387 16.14 8.04 -10.01
CA GLN A 387 16.38 9.06 -11.02
C GLN A 387 16.16 8.48 -12.40
N GLN A 388 15.58 9.29 -13.27
CA GLN A 388 15.55 9.06 -14.72
C GLN A 388 16.37 10.19 -15.37
N GLU A 389 17.40 9.86 -16.14
CA GLU A 389 18.28 10.87 -16.74
C GLU A 389 17.59 11.65 -17.85
N SER A 390 16.90 10.93 -18.74
CA SER A 390 16.02 11.48 -19.76
C SER A 390 14.92 10.49 -20.10
N GLU A 391 13.78 10.94 -20.64
CA GLU A 391 12.86 9.99 -21.27
C GLU A 391 13.46 9.56 -22.63
N PRO A 392 13.58 8.25 -22.93
CA PRO A 392 12.91 7.10 -22.30
C PRO A 392 13.83 6.20 -21.44
N ASP A 393 14.89 6.74 -20.83
CA ASP A 393 15.84 5.97 -20.02
C ASP A 393 15.13 5.27 -18.84
N PRO A 394 15.65 4.12 -18.37
CA PRO A 394 15.09 3.46 -17.20
C PRO A 394 15.30 4.30 -15.93
N PHE A 395 14.39 4.13 -14.96
CA PHE A 395 14.60 4.61 -13.60
C PHE A 395 15.72 3.82 -12.95
N THR A 396 16.70 4.51 -12.38
CA THR A 396 17.81 3.91 -11.63
C THR A 396 17.67 4.25 -10.15
N LEU A 397 17.84 3.26 -9.27
CA LEU A 397 17.75 3.44 -7.83
C LEU A 397 18.79 4.47 -7.32
N LYS A 398 18.36 5.35 -6.41
CA LYS A 398 19.24 6.29 -5.70
C LYS A 398 19.34 5.97 -4.22
N THR A 399 18.21 5.87 -3.54
CA THR A 399 18.18 5.51 -2.12
C THR A 399 16.89 4.79 -1.77
N VAL A 400 16.95 3.95 -0.74
CA VAL A 400 15.83 3.23 -0.14
C VAL A 400 15.82 3.52 1.34
N GLU A 401 14.76 4.15 1.82
CA GLU A 401 14.47 4.24 3.25
C GLU A 401 13.53 3.09 3.64
N SER A 402 13.97 2.26 4.58
CA SER A 402 13.18 1.15 5.10
C SER A 402 12.66 1.50 6.49
N THR A 403 11.34 1.53 6.64
CA THR A 403 10.67 1.70 7.93
C THR A 403 10.09 0.37 8.38
N THR A 404 10.46 -0.08 9.57
CA THR A 404 9.95 -1.34 10.12
C THR A 404 8.45 -1.23 10.42
N ILE A 405 7.67 -2.21 10.00
CA ILE A 405 6.24 -2.33 10.31
C ILE A 405 6.11 -3.33 11.46
N CYS A 406 5.71 -2.88 12.65
CA CYS A 406 5.66 -3.74 13.84
C CYS A 406 4.30 -4.42 13.99
N ASP A 407 4.25 -5.55 14.67
CA ASP A 407 2.95 -6.14 14.99
C ASP A 407 2.16 -5.24 15.97
N THR A 408 0.89 -4.98 15.62
CA THR A 408 -0.07 -4.18 16.39
C THR A 408 -0.19 -4.55 17.86
N HIS A 409 -0.04 -5.83 18.21
CA HIS A 409 -0.26 -6.28 19.58
C HIS A 409 0.98 -6.16 20.47
N ARG A 410 2.17 -6.02 19.87
CA ARG A 410 3.42 -5.86 20.63
C ARG A 410 3.85 -4.41 20.76
N GLY A 411 3.46 -3.59 19.78
CA GLY A 411 3.74 -2.15 19.79
C GLY A 411 5.18 -1.82 19.45
N VAL A 412 5.59 -0.62 19.81
CA VAL A 412 6.90 -0.05 19.47
C VAL A 412 7.51 0.54 20.74
N SER A 413 8.79 0.30 20.99
CA SER A 413 9.54 0.91 22.08
C SER A 413 9.75 2.41 21.84
N GLU A 414 10.22 3.14 22.86
CA GLU A 414 10.59 4.56 22.70
C GLU A 414 11.71 4.78 21.69
N GLU A 415 12.55 3.76 21.48
CA GLU A 415 13.66 3.76 20.52
C GLU A 415 13.22 3.38 19.10
N GLY A 416 11.93 3.09 18.88
CA GLY A 416 11.42 2.70 17.57
C GLY A 416 11.60 1.21 17.25
N LEU A 417 11.92 0.37 18.23
CA LEU A 417 12.06 -1.08 18.03
C LEU A 417 10.69 -1.78 18.17
N CYS A 418 10.43 -2.79 17.35
CA CYS A 418 9.28 -3.67 17.58
C CYS A 418 9.53 -4.52 18.82
N ASN A 419 8.56 -4.58 19.74
CA ASN A 419 8.63 -5.43 20.93
C ASN A 419 8.11 -6.84 20.66
#